data_AF-A0A4Y2GXT0-F1
#
_entry.id   AF-A0A4Y2GXT0-F1
#
_cell.length_a   1.000
_cell.length_b   1.000
_cell.length_c   1.000
_cell.angle_alpha   90.00
_cell.angle_beta   90.00
_cell.angle_gamma   90.00
#
_symmetry.space_group_name_H-M   'P 1'
#
loop_
_entity.id
_entity.type
_entity.pdbx_description
1 polymer ?
#
loop_
_entity_poly.entity_id
_entity_poly.type
_entity_poly.pdbx_seq_one_letter_code
_entity_poly.pdbx_strand_id
1 'polypeptide(L)'
;MHDVMPRFNPKDDDVSLFLVLFERQAKIMNIPAENQVIQLIPLLPPDIVQLIAGEPEEDAKKYEYVKALLLQRFKLSAEKFRQLFNKHQKVSESTWYDFYYELKNYLEVWLNGLNVKTFEQLKDLMLVHQIKKRTSMEFKEHFMDEWTTIISLTEMVKKIEDFEDVRKTIKPKLFATQTQRTNKVQFKVRYENFSKKMEHPSHLKLSDK
;
A
#
# COMPACT_ATOMS: atom_id res chain seq x y z
N MET A 1 31.31 29.93 -12.39
CA MET A 1 29.93 29.46 -12.09
C MET A 1 30.09 28.21 -11.25
N HIS A 2 29.72 28.27 -9.98
CA HIS A 2 29.92 27.14 -9.06
C HIS A 2 28.95 26.02 -9.43
N ASP A 3 29.45 24.80 -9.52
CA ASP A 3 28.69 23.60 -9.86
C ASP A 3 27.75 23.27 -8.69
N VAL A 4 26.49 23.68 -8.79
CA VAL A 4 25.57 23.82 -7.64
C VAL A 4 25.06 22.48 -7.11
N MET A 5 25.02 21.43 -7.94
CA MET A 5 24.69 20.06 -7.51
C MET A 5 25.03 19.10 -8.65
N PRO A 6 25.57 17.90 -8.38
CA PRO A 6 25.71 16.90 -9.44
C PRO A 6 24.34 16.52 -9.99
N ARG A 7 24.28 16.23 -11.30
CA ARG A 7 23.08 15.71 -11.94
C ARG A 7 22.70 14.37 -11.32
N PHE A 8 21.42 14.18 -11.11
CA PHE A 8 20.87 12.95 -10.56
C PHE A 8 21.11 11.77 -11.51
N ASN A 9 21.72 10.71 -10.99
CA ASN A 9 21.91 9.44 -11.67
C ASN A 9 20.98 8.36 -11.08
N PRO A 10 19.97 7.90 -11.82
CA PRO A 10 18.98 6.96 -11.32
C PRO A 10 19.53 5.56 -11.01
N LYS A 11 20.77 5.24 -11.40
CA LYS A 11 21.43 3.96 -11.11
C LYS A 11 22.17 3.95 -9.78
N ASP A 12 22.82 5.07 -9.47
CA ASP A 12 23.78 5.19 -8.36
C ASP A 12 23.27 6.11 -7.24
N ASP A 13 22.40 7.07 -7.55
CA ASP A 13 21.91 8.06 -6.61
C ASP A 13 20.56 7.68 -5.98
N ASP A 14 20.46 7.91 -4.68
CA ASP A 14 19.21 7.82 -3.94
C ASP A 14 18.37 9.08 -4.16
N VAL A 15 17.22 8.94 -4.81
CA VAL A 15 16.29 10.04 -5.11
C VAL A 15 15.82 10.77 -3.84
N SER A 16 15.65 10.06 -2.72
CA SER A 16 15.19 10.66 -1.47
C SER A 16 16.27 11.56 -0.89
N LEU A 17 17.52 11.07 -0.88
CA LEU A 17 18.66 11.85 -0.43
C LEU A 17 18.94 13.04 -1.37
N PHE A 18 18.85 12.82 -2.68
CA PHE A 18 18.99 13.86 -3.69
C PHE A 18 17.98 15.00 -3.45
N LEU A 19 16.69 14.69 -3.28
CA LEU A 19 15.65 15.69 -3.02
C LEU A 19 15.89 16.45 -1.70
N VAL A 20 16.35 15.78 -0.64
CA VAL A 20 16.71 16.43 0.64
C VAL A 20 17.89 17.39 0.47
N LEU A 21 18.91 17.01 -0.28
CA LEU A 21 20.06 17.88 -0.56
C LEU A 21 19.66 19.09 -1.41
N PHE A 22 18.83 18.86 -2.43
CA PHE A 22 18.24 19.93 -3.24
C PHE A 22 17.46 20.93 -2.38
N GLU A 23 16.59 20.47 -1.49
CA GLU A 23 15.80 21.34 -0.59
C GLU A 23 16.68 22.18 0.34
N ARG A 24 17.76 21.60 0.87
CA ARG A 24 18.73 22.35 1.69
C ARG A 24 19.40 23.43 0.87
N GLN A 25 19.80 23.12 -0.36
CA GLN A 25 20.41 24.10 -1.26
C GLN A 25 19.44 25.22 -1.63
N ALA A 26 18.19 24.87 -1.97
CA ALA A 26 17.15 25.84 -2.27
C ALA A 26 16.90 26.81 -1.10
N LYS A 27 16.95 26.30 0.14
CA LYS A 27 16.86 27.13 1.36
C LYS A 27 18.07 28.05 1.53
N ILE A 28 19.28 27.55 1.34
CA ILE A 28 20.52 28.37 1.45
C ILE A 28 20.50 29.51 0.42
N MET A 29 20.00 29.23 -0.77
CA MET A 29 19.95 30.16 -1.89
C MET A 29 18.67 31.03 -1.92
N ASN A 30 17.78 30.88 -0.92
CA ASN A 30 16.47 31.55 -0.88
C ASN A 30 15.66 31.43 -2.18
N ILE A 31 15.66 30.23 -2.79
CA ILE A 31 14.93 29.97 -4.04
C ILE A 31 13.42 29.98 -3.74
N PRO A 32 12.62 30.83 -4.42
CA PRO A 32 11.17 30.82 -4.30
C PRO A 32 10.56 29.47 -4.68
N ALA A 33 9.46 29.08 -4.03
CA ALA A 33 8.81 27.80 -4.28
C ALA A 33 8.40 27.63 -5.76
N GLU A 34 7.95 28.71 -6.42
CA GLU A 34 7.63 28.70 -7.86
C GLU A 34 8.82 28.37 -8.77
N ASN A 35 10.05 28.61 -8.31
CA ASN A 35 11.27 28.44 -9.10
C ASN A 35 12.00 27.13 -8.78
N GLN A 36 11.56 26.38 -7.76
CA GLN A 36 12.23 25.13 -7.37
C GLN A 36 12.17 24.09 -8.48
N VAL A 37 11.02 23.92 -9.15
CA VAL A 37 10.91 22.95 -10.26
C VAL A 37 11.81 23.36 -11.44
N ILE A 38 11.87 24.65 -11.75
CA ILE A 38 12.72 25.19 -12.83
C ILE A 38 14.20 24.87 -12.57
N GLN A 39 14.63 24.94 -11.32
CA GLN A 39 15.99 24.61 -10.90
C GLN A 39 16.24 23.10 -10.79
N LEU A 40 15.18 22.31 -10.57
CA LEU A 40 15.25 20.86 -10.47
C LEU A 40 15.38 20.18 -11.85
N ILE A 41 14.64 20.64 -12.86
CA ILE A 41 14.59 20.02 -14.21
C ILE A 41 15.99 19.79 -14.82
N PRO A 42 16.94 20.76 -14.81
CA PRO A 42 18.27 20.57 -15.39
C PRO A 42 19.13 19.51 -14.68
N LEU A 43 18.77 19.18 -13.43
CA LEU A 43 19.48 18.19 -12.63
C LEU A 43 18.94 16.78 -12.87
N LEU A 44 17.80 16.64 -13.56
CA LEU A 44 17.14 15.35 -13.78
C LEU A 44 17.49 14.74 -15.16
N PRO A 45 17.52 13.39 -15.26
CA PRO A 45 17.62 12.68 -16.52
C PRO A 45 16.44 12.95 -17.48
N PRO A 46 16.65 12.82 -18.80
CA PRO A 46 15.61 13.12 -19.81
C PRO A 46 14.32 12.31 -19.65
N ASP A 47 14.40 11.03 -19.25
CA ASP A 47 13.24 10.16 -19.04
C ASP A 47 12.38 10.62 -17.87
N ILE A 48 12.99 11.23 -16.86
CA ILE A 48 12.29 11.80 -15.71
C ILE A 48 11.66 13.14 -16.06
N VAL A 49 12.35 13.97 -16.84
CA VAL A 49 11.82 15.25 -17.33
C VAL A 49 10.59 15.03 -18.22
N GLN A 50 10.61 14.02 -19.09
CA GLN A 50 9.45 13.64 -19.91
C GLN A 50 8.25 13.24 -19.05
N LEU A 51 8.47 12.58 -17.92
CA LEU A 51 7.42 12.19 -17.00
C LEU A 51 6.77 13.43 -16.35
N ILE A 52 7.56 14.44 -15.97
CA ILE A 52 7.03 15.71 -15.45
C ILE A 52 6.25 16.46 -16.54
N ALA A 53 6.73 16.45 -17.79
CA ALA A 53 6.08 17.10 -18.92
C ALA A 53 4.73 16.49 -19.32
N GLY A 54 4.46 15.24 -18.89
CA GLY A 54 3.18 14.57 -19.11
C GLY A 54 2.08 14.99 -18.13
N GLU A 55 2.43 15.66 -17.03
CA GLU A 55 1.49 16.11 -16.00
C GLU A 55 0.89 17.48 -16.33
N PRO A 56 -0.29 17.83 -15.79
CA PRO A 56 -0.90 19.14 -15.98
C PRO A 56 0.04 20.27 -15.54
N GLU A 57 0.08 21.36 -16.31
CA GLU A 57 1.00 22.49 -16.05
C GLU A 57 0.84 23.07 -14.62
N GLU A 58 -0.39 23.09 -14.11
CA GLU A 58 -0.71 23.56 -12.75
C GLU A 58 -0.06 22.71 -11.64
N ASP A 59 0.11 21.41 -11.88
CA ASP A 59 0.70 20.49 -10.91
C ASP A 59 2.20 20.31 -11.15
N ALA A 60 2.64 20.33 -12.40
CA ALA A 60 4.05 20.30 -12.78
C ALA A 60 4.84 21.51 -12.24
N LYS A 61 4.20 22.66 -11.97
CA LYS A 61 4.83 23.83 -11.34
C LYS A 61 5.03 23.69 -9.82
N LYS A 62 4.30 22.79 -9.15
CA LYS A 62 4.34 22.63 -7.70
C LYS A 62 5.44 21.66 -7.31
N TYR A 63 6.47 22.15 -6.60
CA TYR A 63 7.56 21.30 -6.14
C TYR A 63 7.09 20.10 -5.32
N GLU A 64 6.16 20.28 -4.39
CA GLU A 64 5.64 19.18 -3.55
C GLU A 64 4.98 18.07 -4.39
N TYR A 65 4.30 18.44 -5.48
CA TYR A 65 3.70 17.48 -6.40
C TYR A 65 4.78 16.72 -7.17
N VAL A 66 5.74 17.44 -7.77
CA VAL A 66 6.87 16.84 -8.51
C VAL A 66 7.71 15.94 -7.59
N LYS A 67 7.95 16.35 -6.35
CA LYS A 67 8.64 15.55 -5.33
C LYS A 67 7.90 14.24 -5.05
N ALA A 68 6.58 14.30 -4.82
CA ALA A 68 5.77 13.11 -4.60
C ALA A 68 5.78 12.17 -5.82
N LEU A 69 5.65 12.75 -7.01
CA LEU A 69 5.69 12.04 -8.29
C LEU A 69 7.03 11.31 -8.50
N LEU A 70 8.16 11.99 -8.24
CA LEU A 70 9.49 11.40 -8.30
C LEU A 70 9.62 10.24 -7.31
N LEU A 71 9.29 10.46 -6.04
CA LEU A 71 9.34 9.42 -5.01
C LEU A 71 8.48 8.22 -5.37
N GLN A 72 7.28 8.43 -5.92
CA GLN A 72 6.40 7.37 -6.38
C GLN A 72 7.00 6.63 -7.58
N ARG A 73 7.54 7.33 -8.57
CA ARG A 73 8.15 6.72 -9.76
C ARG A 73 9.29 5.79 -9.39
N PHE A 74 10.18 6.22 -8.50
CA PHE A 74 11.32 5.41 -8.06
C PHE A 74 10.90 4.26 -7.14
N LYS A 75 9.88 4.43 -6.28
CA LYS A 75 9.27 3.32 -5.54
C LYS A 75 8.64 2.27 -6.46
N LEU A 76 7.87 2.70 -7.46
CA LEU A 76 7.28 1.81 -8.48
C LEU A 76 8.36 1.13 -9.33
N SER A 77 9.46 1.83 -9.60
CA SER A 77 10.64 1.26 -10.27
C SER A 77 11.24 0.13 -9.42
N ALA A 78 11.50 0.38 -8.12
CA ALA A 78 12.01 -0.62 -7.19
C ALA A 78 11.09 -1.86 -7.12
N GLU A 79 9.78 -1.63 -7.06
CA GLU A 79 8.76 -2.67 -7.05
C GLU A 79 8.74 -3.49 -8.36
N LYS A 80 8.98 -2.85 -9.52
CA LYS A 80 9.14 -3.56 -10.80
C LYS A 80 10.37 -4.47 -10.77
N PHE A 81 11.51 -4.00 -10.26
CA PHE A 81 12.71 -4.83 -10.11
C PHE A 81 12.52 -5.97 -9.12
N ARG A 82 11.76 -5.76 -8.04
CA ARG A 82 11.32 -6.84 -7.14
C ARG A 82 10.54 -7.92 -7.88
N GLN A 83 9.62 -7.51 -8.74
CA GLN A 83 8.81 -8.45 -9.52
C GLN A 83 9.65 -9.22 -10.53
N LEU A 84 10.58 -8.53 -11.21
CA LEU A 84 11.56 -9.16 -12.09
C LEU A 84 12.38 -10.19 -11.30
N PHE A 85 13.01 -9.80 -10.20
CA PHE A 85 13.78 -10.71 -9.34
C PHE A 85 12.99 -11.98 -8.94
N ASN A 86 11.72 -11.84 -8.55
CA ASN A 86 10.89 -12.98 -8.11
C ASN A 86 10.39 -13.87 -9.26
N LYS A 87 10.14 -13.31 -10.45
CA LYS A 87 9.56 -14.03 -11.59
C LYS A 87 10.59 -14.44 -12.62
N HIS A 88 11.84 -13.98 -12.49
CA HIS A 88 12.89 -14.22 -13.46
C HIS A 88 13.21 -15.72 -13.52
N GLN A 89 13.30 -16.23 -14.73
CA GLN A 89 13.62 -17.61 -15.04
C GLN A 89 14.77 -17.62 -16.03
N LYS A 90 15.63 -18.63 -15.91
CA LYS A 90 16.75 -18.80 -16.82
C LYS A 90 16.22 -19.02 -18.23
N VAL A 91 16.65 -18.18 -19.16
CA VAL A 91 16.38 -18.36 -20.60
C VAL A 91 17.18 -19.55 -21.12
N SER A 92 16.62 -20.34 -22.04
CA SER A 92 17.28 -21.53 -22.60
C SER A 92 18.63 -21.22 -23.26
N GLU A 93 18.77 -20.02 -23.84
CA GLU A 93 19.94 -19.59 -24.60
C GLU A 93 21.02 -18.88 -23.75
N SER A 94 20.72 -18.51 -22.50
CA SER A 94 21.68 -17.81 -21.63
C SER A 94 22.54 -18.78 -20.82
N THR A 95 23.72 -18.33 -20.37
CA THR A 95 24.52 -19.09 -19.41
C THR A 95 23.97 -18.93 -17.99
N TRP A 96 24.39 -19.80 -17.07
CA TRP A 96 24.08 -19.63 -15.65
C TRP A 96 24.73 -18.39 -15.03
N TYR A 97 25.86 -17.93 -15.59
CA TYR A 97 26.49 -16.68 -15.18
C TYR A 97 25.64 -15.48 -15.57
N ASP A 98 25.10 -15.45 -16.80
CA ASP A 98 24.21 -14.37 -17.25
C ASP A 98 22.98 -14.28 -16.33
N PHE A 99 22.34 -15.42 -16.04
CA PHE A 99 21.20 -15.48 -15.11
C PHE A 99 21.55 -14.98 -13.71
N TYR A 100 22.72 -15.35 -13.18
CA TYR A 100 23.21 -14.84 -11.89
C TYR A 100 23.41 -13.32 -11.92
N TYR A 101 24.05 -12.78 -12.96
CA TYR A 101 24.29 -11.35 -13.10
C TYR A 101 22.99 -10.56 -13.24
N GLU A 102 22.02 -11.08 -14.00
CA GLU A 102 20.69 -10.48 -14.14
C GLU A 102 19.94 -10.48 -12.80
N LEU A 103 19.92 -11.60 -12.07
CA LEU A 103 19.34 -11.67 -10.72
C LEU A 103 20.01 -10.70 -9.74
N LYS A 104 21.34 -10.66 -9.73
CA LYS A 104 22.12 -9.77 -8.87
C LYS A 104 21.78 -8.32 -9.18
N ASN A 105 21.76 -7.94 -10.44
CA ASN A 105 21.42 -6.59 -10.87
C ASN A 105 19.98 -6.21 -10.48
N TYR A 106 19.00 -7.10 -10.65
CA TYR A 106 17.63 -6.82 -10.21
C TYR A 106 17.53 -6.63 -8.70
N LEU A 107 18.27 -7.42 -7.92
CA LEU A 107 18.32 -7.26 -6.47
C LEU A 107 18.97 -5.93 -6.08
N GLU A 108 20.12 -5.58 -6.66
CA GLU A 108 20.83 -4.34 -6.36
C GLU A 108 19.97 -3.11 -6.69
N VAL A 109 19.37 -3.06 -7.88
CA VAL A 109 18.50 -1.94 -8.28
C VAL A 109 17.24 -1.88 -7.39
N TRP A 110 16.68 -3.03 -7.00
CA TRP A 110 15.55 -3.07 -6.06
C TRP A 110 15.93 -2.51 -4.68
N LEU A 111 17.05 -2.94 -4.11
CA LEU A 111 17.52 -2.47 -2.80
C LEU A 111 17.88 -0.98 -2.83
N ASN A 112 18.55 -0.52 -3.89
CA ASN A 112 18.86 0.89 -4.09
C ASN A 112 17.58 1.74 -4.19
N GLY A 113 16.58 1.28 -4.95
CA GLY A 113 15.32 2.00 -5.09
C GLY A 113 14.48 2.08 -3.81
N LEU A 114 14.68 1.16 -2.86
CA LEU A 114 14.10 1.22 -1.51
C LEU A 114 15.02 1.84 -0.46
N ASN A 115 16.21 2.29 -0.88
CA ASN A 115 17.23 2.88 -0.01
C ASN A 115 17.67 1.96 1.14
N VAL A 116 17.77 0.66 0.88
CA VAL A 116 18.22 -0.33 1.85
C VAL A 116 19.75 -0.32 1.91
N LYS A 117 20.31 0.24 2.99
CA LYS A 117 21.77 0.41 3.15
C LYS A 117 22.38 -0.57 4.15
N THR A 118 21.57 -1.15 5.05
CA THR A 118 22.06 -2.03 6.12
C THR A 118 21.53 -3.45 5.96
N PHE A 119 22.29 -4.41 6.47
CA PHE A 119 21.88 -5.81 6.52
C PHE A 119 20.60 -6.01 7.35
N GLU A 120 20.40 -5.21 8.41
CA GLU A 120 19.17 -5.25 9.20
C GLU A 120 17.96 -4.75 8.39
N GLN A 121 18.09 -3.67 7.62
CA GLN A 121 17.02 -3.21 6.72
C GLN A 121 16.68 -4.26 5.65
N LEU A 122 17.69 -4.99 5.16
CA LEU A 122 17.47 -6.11 4.24
C LEU A 122 16.70 -7.26 4.91
N LYS A 123 17.06 -7.64 6.15
CA LYS A 123 16.33 -8.65 6.92
C LYS A 123 14.89 -8.24 7.15
N ASP A 124 14.65 -7.00 7.56
CA ASP A 124 13.31 -6.45 7.76
C ASP A 124 12.50 -6.50 6.47
N LEU A 125 13.09 -6.07 5.33
CA LEU A 125 12.45 -6.14 4.02
C LEU A 125 12.08 -7.59 3.65
N MET A 126 12.97 -8.56 3.87
CA MET A 126 12.70 -9.98 3.60
C MET A 126 11.57 -10.52 4.46
N LEU A 127 11.54 -10.17 5.75
CA LEU A 127 10.50 -10.59 6.68
C LEU A 127 9.15 -9.96 6.33
N VAL A 128 9.11 -8.66 6.06
CA VAL A 128 7.92 -7.97 5.55
C VAL A 128 7.41 -8.65 4.29
N HIS A 129 8.30 -9.00 3.35
CA HIS A 129 7.89 -9.67 2.12
C HIS A 129 7.26 -11.05 2.38
N GLN A 130 7.81 -11.84 3.31
CA GLN A 130 7.25 -13.13 3.69
C GLN A 130 5.90 -13.01 4.40
N ILE A 131 5.75 -12.02 5.29
CA ILE A 131 4.47 -11.74 5.96
C ILE A 131 3.44 -11.34 4.92
N LYS A 132 3.78 -10.41 4.02
CA LYS A 132 2.90 -9.97 2.91
C LYS A 132 2.39 -11.14 2.06
N LYS A 133 3.22 -12.16 1.81
CA LYS A 133 2.78 -13.37 1.08
C LYS A 133 1.74 -14.17 1.86
N ARG A 134 1.84 -14.24 3.19
CA ARG A 134 0.99 -15.04 4.08
C ARG A 134 -0.26 -14.29 4.58
N THR A 135 -0.31 -12.97 4.44
CA THR A 135 -1.48 -12.19 4.89
C THR A 135 -2.71 -12.46 4.02
N SER A 136 -3.88 -12.50 4.68
CA SER A 136 -5.19 -12.70 4.04
C SER A 136 -5.52 -11.62 3.00
N MET A 137 -6.33 -11.98 2.01
CA MET A 137 -6.71 -11.09 0.90
C MET A 137 -7.54 -9.89 1.38
N GLU A 138 -8.39 -10.07 2.40
CA GLU A 138 -9.21 -8.99 2.98
C GLU A 138 -8.36 -7.86 3.60
N PHE A 139 -7.24 -8.19 4.24
CA PHE A 139 -6.31 -7.18 4.76
C PHE A 139 -5.58 -6.47 3.62
N LYS A 140 -5.18 -7.21 2.58
CA LYS A 140 -4.52 -6.64 1.40
C LYS A 140 -5.39 -5.60 0.73
N GLU A 141 -6.67 -5.92 0.52
CA GLU A 141 -7.65 -5.00 -0.07
C GLU A 141 -7.85 -3.73 0.77
N HIS A 142 -7.88 -3.85 2.10
CA HIS A 142 -8.05 -2.69 2.99
C HIS A 142 -6.84 -1.75 2.99
N PHE A 143 -5.63 -2.26 2.75
CA PHE A 143 -4.39 -1.50 2.80
C PHE A 143 -3.70 -1.35 1.44
N MET A 144 -4.36 -1.58 0.31
CA MET A 144 -3.72 -1.63 -1.02
C MET A 144 -2.78 -0.45 -1.31
N ASP A 145 -3.20 0.77 -0.97
CA ASP A 145 -2.44 1.99 -1.25
C ASP A 145 -1.15 2.09 -0.41
N GLU A 146 -1.23 1.67 0.85
CA GLU A 146 -0.09 1.65 1.79
C GLU A 146 0.71 0.33 1.72
N TRP A 147 0.14 -0.71 1.11
CA TRP A 147 0.71 -2.04 1.04
C TRP A 147 2.07 -2.07 0.35
N THR A 148 2.25 -1.19 -0.65
CA THR A 148 3.50 -1.08 -1.41
C THR A 148 4.55 -0.22 -0.72
N THR A 149 4.15 0.60 0.26
CA THR A 149 5.04 1.58 0.92
C THR A 149 5.57 1.08 2.25
N ILE A 150 4.91 0.12 2.90
CA ILE A 150 5.38 -0.47 4.16
C ILE A 150 6.62 -1.34 3.92
N ILE A 151 7.78 -0.84 4.34
CA ILE A 151 9.08 -1.53 4.29
C ILE A 151 9.55 -1.94 5.69
N SER A 152 9.00 -1.30 6.74
CA SER A 152 9.32 -1.58 8.14
C SER A 152 8.56 -2.80 8.66
N LEU A 153 9.29 -3.73 9.29
CA LEU A 153 8.70 -4.92 9.91
C LEU A 153 7.77 -4.58 11.07
N THR A 154 8.18 -3.66 11.93
CA THR A 154 7.39 -3.27 13.11
C THR A 154 6.09 -2.59 12.72
N GLU A 155 6.14 -1.74 11.71
CA GLU A 155 4.96 -1.07 11.17
C GLU A 155 3.99 -2.08 10.52
N MET A 156 4.51 -3.05 9.77
CA MET A 156 3.72 -4.10 9.14
C MET A 156 2.99 -4.96 10.17
N VAL A 157 3.70 -5.44 11.20
CA VAL A 157 3.12 -6.29 12.26
C VAL A 157 2.06 -5.50 13.02
N LYS A 158 2.35 -4.26 13.40
CA LYS A 158 1.40 -3.42 14.13
C LYS A 158 0.10 -3.20 13.35
N LYS A 159 0.17 -2.87 12.05
CA LYS A 159 -1.04 -2.69 11.22
C LYS A 159 -1.87 -3.97 11.10
N ILE A 160 -1.22 -5.14 11.02
CA ILE A 160 -1.92 -6.44 11.00
C ILE A 160 -2.65 -6.66 12.33
N GLU A 161 -1.98 -6.46 13.45
CA GLU A 161 -2.57 -6.63 14.79
C GLU A 161 -3.74 -5.66 15.00
N ASP A 162 -3.56 -4.37 14.69
CA ASP A 162 -4.61 -3.34 14.80
C ASP A 162 -5.85 -3.73 13.98
N PHE A 163 -5.67 -4.21 12.74
CA PHE A 163 -6.79 -4.66 11.91
C PHE A 163 -7.46 -5.92 12.45
N GLU A 164 -6.68 -6.90 12.92
CA GLU A 164 -7.23 -8.11 13.52
C GLU A 164 -8.03 -7.79 14.78
N ASP A 165 -7.59 -6.84 15.59
CA ASP A 165 -8.28 -6.45 16.82
C ASP A 165 -9.55 -5.64 16.54
N VAL A 166 -9.53 -4.74 15.55
CA VAL A 166 -10.74 -4.09 15.02
C VAL A 166 -11.71 -5.15 14.48
N ARG A 167 -11.22 -6.16 13.77
CA ARG A 167 -12.06 -7.24 13.26
C ARG A 167 -12.63 -8.12 14.38
N LYS A 168 -11.83 -8.44 15.41
CA LYS A 168 -12.24 -9.19 16.60
C LYS A 168 -13.25 -8.41 17.45
N THR A 169 -13.27 -7.08 17.38
CA THR A 169 -14.27 -6.24 18.09
C THR A 169 -15.54 -6.01 17.26
N ILE A 170 -15.44 -5.98 15.92
CA ILE A 170 -16.58 -5.84 15.01
C ILE A 170 -17.34 -7.15 14.81
N LYS A 171 -16.66 -8.29 14.67
CA LYS A 171 -17.30 -9.61 14.51
C LYS A 171 -18.31 -9.92 15.64
N PRO A 172 -17.99 -9.77 16.95
CA PRO A 172 -18.97 -10.01 18.01
C PRO A 172 -20.15 -9.03 17.97
N LYS A 173 -19.95 -7.79 17.50
CA LYS A 173 -21.04 -6.80 17.38
C LYS A 173 -22.01 -7.13 16.24
N LEU A 174 -21.55 -7.66 15.11
CA LEU A 174 -22.43 -8.12 14.02
C LEU A 174 -23.26 -9.35 14.45
N PHE A 175 -22.67 -10.30 15.17
CA PHE A 175 -23.39 -11.46 15.71
C PHE A 175 -24.35 -11.09 16.85
N ALA A 176 -23.98 -10.14 17.73
CA ALA A 176 -24.88 -9.65 18.78
C ALA A 176 -26.09 -8.90 18.20
N THR A 177 -25.90 -8.15 17.11
CA THR A 177 -26.98 -7.39 16.47
C THR A 177 -27.89 -8.27 15.61
N GLN A 178 -27.35 -9.32 14.95
CA GLN A 178 -28.19 -10.32 14.26
C GLN A 178 -28.99 -11.19 15.24
N THR A 179 -28.40 -11.62 16.36
CA THR A 179 -29.10 -12.45 17.37
C THR A 179 -30.24 -11.68 18.04
N GLN A 180 -30.12 -10.35 18.22
CA GLN A 180 -31.23 -9.54 18.74
C GLN A 180 -32.33 -9.29 17.71
N ARG A 181 -32.03 -9.20 16.40
CA ARG A 181 -33.04 -9.05 15.34
C ARG A 181 -33.80 -10.36 15.07
N THR A 182 -33.14 -11.51 15.05
CA THR A 182 -33.82 -12.81 14.90
C THR A 182 -34.65 -13.16 16.12
N ASN A 183 -34.15 -12.94 17.35
CA ASN A 183 -34.92 -13.22 18.56
C ASN A 183 -36.13 -12.30 18.73
N LYS A 184 -36.06 -11.01 18.37
CA LYS A 184 -37.25 -10.12 18.43
C LYS A 184 -38.32 -10.50 17.39
N VAL A 185 -37.92 -10.93 16.18
CA VAL A 185 -38.87 -11.38 15.15
C VAL A 185 -39.50 -12.72 15.54
N GLN A 186 -38.72 -13.66 16.08
CA GLN A 186 -39.24 -14.96 16.51
C GLN A 186 -40.15 -14.88 17.74
N PHE A 187 -39.85 -14.02 18.71
CA PHE A 187 -40.73 -13.80 19.87
C PHE A 187 -42.02 -13.09 19.48
N LYS A 188 -42.00 -12.12 18.57
CA LYS A 188 -43.22 -11.40 18.14
C LYS A 188 -44.17 -12.30 17.35
N VAL A 189 -43.65 -13.13 16.43
CA VAL A 189 -44.45 -14.11 15.67
C VAL A 189 -45.05 -15.19 16.59
N ARG A 190 -44.32 -15.59 17.64
CA ARG A 190 -44.81 -16.60 18.60
C ARG A 190 -45.94 -16.07 19.49
N TYR A 191 -45.91 -14.79 19.87
CA TYR A 191 -46.99 -14.16 20.64
C TYR A 191 -48.23 -13.87 19.79
N GLU A 192 -48.08 -13.39 18.55
CA GLU A 192 -49.22 -13.15 17.65
C GLU A 192 -49.97 -14.45 17.27
N ASN A 193 -49.26 -15.58 17.16
CA ASN A 193 -49.88 -16.88 16.90
C ASN A 193 -50.55 -17.52 18.13
N PHE A 194 -50.12 -17.17 19.34
CA PHE A 194 -50.76 -17.62 20.59
C PHE A 194 -52.02 -16.82 20.90
N SER A 195 -52.00 -15.49 20.73
CA SER A 195 -53.16 -14.64 20.95
C SER A 195 -54.32 -14.96 19.98
N LYS A 196 -54.03 -15.32 18.72
CA LYS A 196 -55.06 -15.73 17.76
C LYS A 196 -55.72 -17.09 18.06
N LYS A 197 -55.15 -17.89 18.98
CA LYS A 197 -55.72 -19.20 19.37
C LYS A 197 -56.62 -19.14 20.61
N MET A 198 -56.70 -18.00 21.31
CA MET A 198 -57.42 -17.91 22.60
C MET A 198 -58.70 -17.06 22.60
N GLU A 199 -59.08 -16.42 21.48
CA GLU A 199 -60.34 -15.68 21.40
C GLU A 199 -61.48 -16.49 20.72
N HIS A 200 -62.04 -17.41 21.51
CA HIS A 200 -63.48 -17.79 21.63
C HIS A 200 -64.27 -18.46 20.45
N PRO A 201 -65.42 -19.14 20.68
CA PRO A 201 -65.63 -20.30 21.56
C PRO A 201 -66.70 -21.34 21.09
N SER A 202 -66.77 -22.46 21.81
CA SER A 202 -67.98 -23.23 22.19
C SER A 202 -69.11 -23.47 21.16
N HIS A 203 -69.37 -24.74 20.84
CA HIS A 203 -70.74 -25.29 20.87
C HIS A 203 -70.75 -26.75 21.36
N LEU A 204 -71.29 -26.93 22.58
CA LEU A 204 -71.94 -28.16 23.02
C LEU A 204 -73.25 -28.35 22.24
N LYS A 205 -73.51 -29.56 21.72
CA LYS A 205 -74.79 -30.30 21.72
C LYS A 205 -74.41 -31.79 21.56
N LEU A 206 -74.44 -32.68 22.55
CA LEU A 206 -75.57 -33.32 23.26
C LEU A 206 -76.62 -34.00 22.35
N SER A 207 -76.65 -35.34 22.49
CA SER A 207 -77.82 -36.25 22.50
C SER A 207 -78.37 -36.83 21.17
N ASP A 208 -78.36 -38.17 21.15
CA ASP A 208 -79.31 -39.18 20.62
C ASP A 208 -79.79 -39.05 19.16
N LYS A 209 -79.76 -40.08 18.32
CA LYS A 209 -80.16 -41.48 18.51
C LYS A 209 -79.65 -42.31 17.31
#